data_AF-A0A518AJ30-F1
#
_entry.id   AF-A0A518AJ30-F1
#
_cell.length_a   1.000
_cell.length_b   1.000
_cell.length_c   1.000
_cell.angle_alpha   90.00
_cell.angle_beta   90.00
_cell.angle_gamma   90.00
#
_symmetry.space_group_name_H-M   'P 1'
#
loop_
_entity.id
_entity.type
_entity.pdbx_description
1 polymer ?
#
loop_
_entity_poly.entity_id
_entity_poly.type
_entity_poly.pdbx_seq_one_letter_code
_entity_poly.pdbx_strand_id
1 'polypeptide(L)'
;MVNLAIVNLFIWPELMEPRAKWVGGAALLLLWLAALWETRGELRRQAERRRAEREGTIDPETERLEQQQAEADRQLMIAQRQYLAGDWVEAERTLIDWVRNNRQDIEAQLLLATLWRHLGRSRQAVRRLQKIARLEAADKWHFEIERELQILETDHNNPGEDASSATTEAA
;
A
#
# COMPACT_ATOMS: atom_id res chain seq x y z
N MET A 1 21.54 -15.86 -11.52
CA MET A 1 21.25 -16.50 -12.81
C MET A 1 21.80 -15.67 -13.97
N VAL A 2 23.11 -15.47 -14.03
CA VAL A 2 23.80 -14.64 -15.05
C VAL A 2 24.58 -15.51 -16.05
N ASN A 3 24.98 -16.72 -15.64
CA ASN A 3 25.78 -17.63 -16.47
C ASN A 3 25.05 -18.18 -17.71
N LEU A 4 23.71 -18.22 -17.74
CA LEU A 4 22.99 -18.74 -18.90
C LEU A 4 22.90 -17.73 -20.07
N ALA A 5 22.86 -16.43 -19.75
CA ALA A 5 22.74 -15.37 -20.75
C ALA A 5 24.04 -15.17 -21.55
N ILE A 6 25.20 -15.37 -20.92
CA ILE A 6 26.50 -15.19 -21.56
C ILE A 6 26.79 -16.36 -22.53
N VAL A 7 26.43 -17.59 -22.17
CA VAL A 7 26.61 -18.77 -23.03
C VAL A 7 25.69 -18.72 -24.25
N ASN A 8 24.46 -18.22 -24.11
CA ASN A 8 23.50 -18.11 -25.21
C ASN A 8 23.87 -17.01 -26.24
N LEU A 9 24.62 -15.99 -25.82
CA LEU A 9 25.04 -14.91 -26.72
C LEU A 9 26.26 -15.28 -27.58
N PHE A 10 27.13 -16.16 -27.07
CA PHE A 10 28.43 -16.42 -27.69
C PHE A 10 28.41 -17.53 -28.77
N ILE A 11 27.37 -18.36 -28.79
CA ILE A 11 27.27 -19.54 -29.67
C ILE A 11 26.69 -19.23 -31.07
N TRP A 12 26.07 -18.07 -31.28
CA TRP A 12 25.34 -17.77 -32.53
C TRP A 12 26.10 -17.12 -33.72
N PRO A 13 27.33 -16.56 -33.62
CA PRO A 13 27.87 -15.76 -34.72
C PRO A 13 28.56 -16.58 -35.84
N GLU A 14 28.89 -17.85 -35.62
CA GLU A 14 29.67 -18.66 -36.57
C GLU A 14 28.83 -19.56 -37.50
N LEU A 15 27.54 -19.80 -37.22
CA LEU A 15 26.73 -20.74 -38.02
C LEU A 15 25.77 -20.12 -39.04
N MET A 16 25.73 -18.79 -39.18
CA MET A 16 24.75 -18.12 -40.05
C MET A 16 25.37 -17.39 -41.25
N GLU A 17 24.91 -17.78 -42.44
CA GLU A 17 25.28 -17.21 -43.75
C GLU A 17 25.17 -15.67 -43.77
N PRO A 18 26.02 -14.97 -44.56
CA PRO A 18 26.08 -13.50 -44.60
C PRO A 18 24.74 -12.81 -44.85
N ARG A 19 23.81 -13.45 -45.59
CA ARG A 19 22.48 -12.91 -45.89
C ARG A 19 21.53 -12.92 -44.69
N ALA A 20 21.65 -13.91 -43.80
CA ALA A 20 20.81 -14.02 -42.61
C ALA A 20 21.14 -12.95 -41.55
N LYS A 21 22.41 -12.50 -41.49
CA LYS A 21 22.84 -11.40 -40.61
C LYS A 21 22.16 -10.08 -40.99
N TRP A 22 21.99 -9.82 -42.29
CA TRP A 22 21.27 -8.64 -42.78
C TRP A 22 19.76 -8.72 -42.53
N VAL A 23 19.15 -9.91 -42.67
CA VAL A 23 17.72 -10.11 -42.36
C VAL A 23 17.45 -9.95 -40.86
N GLY A 24 18.30 -10.51 -40.00
CA GLY A 24 18.21 -10.33 -38.55
C GLY A 24 18.41 -8.87 -38.13
N GLY A 25 19.39 -8.19 -38.72
CA GLY A 25 19.60 -6.76 -38.52
C GLY A 25 18.42 -5.91 -38.98
N ALA A 26 17.83 -6.22 -40.14
CA ALA A 26 16.66 -5.52 -40.67
C ALA A 26 15.41 -5.74 -39.82
N ALA A 27 15.18 -6.96 -39.33
CA ALA A 27 14.06 -7.26 -38.43
C ALA A 27 14.21 -6.53 -37.09
N LEU A 28 15.43 -6.48 -36.54
CA LEU A 28 15.71 -5.74 -35.31
C LEU A 28 15.53 -4.23 -35.50
N LEU A 29 15.95 -3.70 -36.65
CA LEU A 29 15.80 -2.28 -36.99
C LEU A 29 14.33 -1.92 -37.21
N LEU A 30 13.54 -2.79 -37.84
CA LEU A 30 12.09 -2.62 -37.98
C LEU A 30 11.37 -2.68 -36.63
N LEU A 31 11.76 -3.60 -35.75
CA LEU A 31 11.23 -3.67 -34.38
C LEU A 31 11.55 -2.39 -33.59
N TRP A 32 12.79 -1.90 -33.72
CA TRP A 32 13.21 -0.62 -33.12
C TRP A 32 12.42 0.56 -33.68
N LEU A 33 12.20 0.62 -34.99
CA LEU A 33 11.40 1.69 -35.61
C LEU A 33 9.93 1.61 -35.20
N ALA A 34 9.34 0.41 -35.10
CA ALA A 34 7.97 0.23 -34.62
C ALA A 34 7.83 0.71 -33.17
N ALA A 35 8.75 0.31 -32.29
CA ALA A 35 8.80 0.77 -30.90
C ALA A 35 8.99 2.29 -30.80
N LEU A 36 9.85 2.87 -31.65
CA LEU A 36 10.07 4.32 -31.69
C LEU A 36 8.85 5.07 -32.23
N TRP A 37 8.12 4.49 -33.18
CA TRP A 37 6.93 5.09 -33.77
C TRP A 37 5.75 5.05 -32.79
N GLU A 38 5.62 3.96 -32.05
CA GLU A 38 4.67 3.82 -30.95
C GLU A 38 4.99 4.81 -29.82
N THR A 39 6.28 4.96 -29.47
CA THR A 39 6.73 5.94 -28.46
C THR A 39 6.50 7.39 -28.91
N ARG A 40 6.70 7.72 -30.19
CA ARG A 40 6.40 9.06 -30.72
C ARG A 40 4.90 9.33 -30.87
N GLY A 41 4.08 8.30 -31.09
CA GLY A 41 2.63 8.40 -31.06
C GLY A 41 2.09 8.64 -29.65
N GLU A 42 2.64 7.95 -28.66
CA GLU A 42 2.26 8.07 -27.25
C GLU A 42 2.66 9.43 -26.66
N LEU A 43 3.79 10.00 -27.10
CA LEU A 43 4.22 11.35 -26.74
C LEU A 43 3.27 12.46 -27.23
N ARG A 44 2.58 12.25 -28.38
CA ARG A 44 1.55 13.20 -28.86
C ARG A 44 0.28 13.11 -28.03
N ARG A 45 -0.14 11.90 -27.63
CA ARG A 45 -1.26 11.69 -26.69
C ARG A 45 -0.97 12.26 -25.29
N GLN A 46 0.26 12.13 -24.79
CA GLN A 46 0.67 12.75 -23.52
C GLN A 46 0.79 14.28 -23.61
N ALA A 47 1.19 14.82 -24.76
CA ALA A 47 1.22 16.27 -24.97
C ALA A 47 -0.19 16.87 -25.06
N GLU A 48 -1.16 16.14 -25.61
CA GLU A 48 -2.58 16.51 -25.60
C GLU A 48 -3.18 16.45 -24.19
N ARG A 49 -2.85 15.42 -23.38
CA ARG A 49 -3.23 15.36 -21.96
C ARG A 49 -2.64 16.51 -21.15
N ARG A 50 -1.36 16.83 -21.33
CA ARG A 50 -0.69 17.97 -20.66
C ARG A 50 -1.20 19.33 -21.13
N ARG A 51 -1.69 19.43 -22.38
CA ARG A 51 -2.36 20.64 -22.87
C ARG A 51 -3.76 20.76 -22.28
N ALA A 52 -4.55 19.68 -22.22
CA ALA A 52 -5.85 19.67 -21.54
C ALA A 52 -5.74 19.96 -20.04
N GLU A 53 -4.71 19.45 -19.36
CA GLU A 53 -4.37 19.79 -17.97
C GLU A 53 -3.92 21.26 -17.82
N ARG A 54 -3.19 21.83 -18.80
CA ARG A 54 -2.77 23.25 -18.81
C ARG A 54 -3.84 24.23 -19.25
N GLU A 55 -4.80 23.78 -20.07
CA GLU A 55 -5.86 24.58 -20.69
C GLU A 55 -7.12 24.63 -19.80
N GLY A 56 -7.04 24.09 -18.58
CA GLY A 56 -7.94 24.45 -17.50
C GLY A 56 -9.34 23.90 -17.67
N THR A 57 -9.47 22.58 -17.80
CA THR A 57 -10.72 21.89 -17.50
C THR A 57 -10.52 20.83 -16.43
N ILE A 58 -9.66 21.09 -15.45
CA ILE A 58 -9.83 20.43 -14.16
C ILE A 58 -10.98 21.17 -13.51
N ASP A 59 -12.10 20.48 -13.35
CA ASP A 59 -13.25 21.02 -12.63
C ASP A 59 -12.75 21.52 -11.26
N PRO A 60 -12.99 22.79 -10.88
CA PRO A 60 -12.58 23.30 -9.57
C PRO A 60 -13.11 22.45 -8.41
N GLU A 61 -14.17 21.67 -8.61
CA GLU A 61 -14.62 20.66 -7.66
C GLU A 61 -13.63 19.49 -7.54
N THR A 62 -13.11 18.97 -8.66
CA THR A 62 -12.14 17.86 -8.66
C THR A 62 -10.81 18.29 -8.03
N GLU A 63 -10.29 19.48 -8.33
CA GLU A 63 -9.07 19.99 -7.68
C GLU A 63 -9.22 20.11 -6.16
N ARG A 64 -10.39 20.58 -5.69
CA ARG A 64 -10.67 20.69 -4.25
C ARG A 64 -10.73 19.32 -3.60
N LEU A 65 -11.33 18.33 -4.25
CA LEU A 65 -11.40 16.96 -3.75
C LEU A 65 -10.00 16.32 -3.68
N GLU A 66 -9.17 16.51 -4.71
CA GLU A 66 -7.78 16.02 -4.72
C GLU A 66 -6.93 16.71 -3.64
N GLN A 67 -7.06 18.02 -3.46
CA GLN A 67 -6.37 18.76 -2.39
C GLN A 67 -6.83 18.31 -1.00
N GLN A 68 -8.14 18.09 -0.83
CA GLN A 68 -8.69 17.54 0.41
C GLN A 68 -8.11 16.16 0.67
N GLN A 69 -8.06 15.28 -0.32
CA GLN A 69 -7.47 13.94 -0.18
C GLN A 69 -5.97 14.01 0.13
N ALA A 70 -5.19 14.87 -0.54
CA ALA A 70 -3.77 15.01 -0.29
C ALA A 70 -3.46 15.55 1.12
N GLU A 71 -4.25 16.52 1.59
CA GLU A 71 -4.15 16.98 2.97
C GLU A 71 -4.53 15.87 3.96
N ALA A 72 -5.52 15.09 3.58
CA ALA A 72 -5.97 13.98 4.36
C ALA A 72 -4.85 12.91 4.50
N ASP A 73 -4.23 12.49 3.40
CA ASP A 73 -3.10 11.54 3.40
C ASP A 73 -1.92 12.03 4.25
N ARG A 74 -1.63 13.34 4.22
CA ARG A 74 -0.61 13.94 5.09
C ARG A 74 -0.93 13.76 6.57
N GLN A 75 -2.19 13.94 6.98
CA GLN A 75 -2.60 13.74 8.37
C GLN A 75 -2.44 12.29 8.81
N LEU A 76 -2.80 11.33 7.94
CA LEU A 76 -2.61 9.91 8.23
C LEU A 76 -1.13 9.57 8.42
N MET A 77 -0.25 10.09 7.56
CA MET A 77 1.20 9.90 7.68
C MET A 77 1.76 10.47 9.00
N ILE A 78 1.25 11.61 9.46
CA ILE A 78 1.62 12.20 10.76
C ILE A 78 1.18 11.28 11.90
N ALA A 79 -0.05 10.78 11.87
CA ALA A 79 -0.58 9.87 12.88
C ALA A 79 0.24 8.57 12.96
N GLN A 80 0.59 7.99 11.81
CA GLN A 80 1.46 6.82 11.74
C GLN A 80 2.83 7.09 12.33
N ARG A 81 3.42 8.26 12.05
CA ARG A 81 4.71 8.64 12.62
C ARG A 81 4.66 8.79 14.15
N GLN A 82 3.60 9.37 14.69
CA GLN A 82 3.37 9.50 16.14
C GLN A 82 3.18 8.13 16.79
N TYR A 83 2.42 7.25 16.15
CA TYR A 83 2.26 5.86 16.56
C TYR A 83 3.62 5.15 16.65
N LEU A 84 4.45 5.28 15.61
CA LEU A 84 5.80 4.69 15.58
C LEU A 84 6.76 5.34 16.59
N ALA A 85 6.53 6.60 16.96
CA ALA A 85 7.31 7.29 18.00
C ALA A 85 6.91 6.89 19.43
N GLY A 86 5.79 6.18 19.60
CA GLY A 86 5.26 5.81 20.91
C GLY A 86 4.37 6.88 21.57
N ASP A 87 4.01 7.94 20.83
CA ASP A 87 3.11 9.01 21.29
C ASP A 87 1.64 8.59 21.14
N TRP A 88 1.24 7.55 21.88
CA TRP A 88 -0.03 6.85 21.71
C TRP A 88 -1.28 7.73 21.85
N VAL A 89 -1.23 8.74 22.73
CA VAL A 89 -2.38 9.63 23.00
C VAL A 89 -2.63 10.60 21.84
N GLU A 90 -1.57 11.18 21.28
CA GLU A 90 -1.68 12.09 20.12
C GLU A 90 -2.04 11.30 18.84
N ALA A 91 -1.49 10.10 18.69
CA ALA A 91 -1.89 9.18 17.62
C ALA A 91 -3.38 8.81 17.71
N GLU A 92 -3.89 8.50 18.92
CA GLU A 92 -5.31 8.19 19.15
C GLU A 92 -6.19 9.36 18.72
N ARG A 93 -5.87 10.58 19.17
CA ARG A 93 -6.65 11.77 18.85
C ARG A 93 -6.71 12.01 17.34
N THR A 94 -5.56 11.96 16.68
CA THR A 94 -5.46 12.18 15.23
C THR A 94 -6.23 11.11 14.44
N LEU A 95 -6.13 9.84 14.84
CA LEU A 95 -6.86 8.74 14.20
C LEU A 95 -8.38 8.80 14.42
N ILE A 96 -8.84 9.25 15.59
CA ILE A 96 -10.27 9.42 15.85
C ILE A 96 -10.85 10.51 14.94
N ASP A 97 -10.19 11.66 14.86
CA ASP A 97 -10.62 12.75 13.98
C ASP A 97 -10.59 12.33 12.51
N TRP A 98 -9.55 11.58 12.11
CA TRP A 98 -9.42 11.01 10.78
C TRP A 98 -10.60 10.12 10.39
N VAL A 99 -10.86 9.07 11.17
CA VAL A 99 -11.89 8.09 10.80
C VAL A 99 -13.30 8.68 10.90
N ARG A 100 -13.51 9.71 11.72
CA ARG A 100 -14.79 10.43 11.74
C ARG A 100 -15.12 10.98 10.34
N ASN A 101 -14.11 11.47 9.64
CA ASN A 101 -14.24 12.04 8.29
C ASN A 101 -14.15 10.95 7.21
N ASN A 102 -13.31 9.94 7.40
CA ASN A 102 -13.03 8.87 6.44
C ASN A 102 -13.51 7.49 6.93
N ARG A 103 -14.83 7.30 7.00
CA ARG A 103 -15.44 6.08 7.59
C ARG A 103 -15.18 4.79 6.81
N GLN A 104 -14.79 4.90 5.53
CA GLN A 104 -14.50 3.77 4.65
C GLN A 104 -13.03 3.37 4.68
N ASP A 105 -12.16 4.17 5.30
CA ASP A 105 -10.75 3.82 5.45
C ASP A 105 -10.61 2.72 6.51
N ILE A 106 -10.45 1.48 6.03
CA ILE A 106 -10.33 0.29 6.87
C ILE A 106 -8.94 0.23 7.52
N GLU A 107 -7.90 0.73 6.85
CA GLU A 107 -6.53 0.70 7.34
C GLU A 107 -6.39 1.59 8.58
N ALA A 108 -6.89 2.82 8.53
CA ALA A 108 -6.88 3.70 9.69
C ALA A 108 -7.75 3.18 10.84
N GLN A 109 -8.81 2.44 10.53
CA GLN A 109 -9.65 1.78 11.53
C GLN A 109 -8.97 0.61 12.23
N LEU A 110 -8.23 -0.19 11.46
CA LEU A 110 -7.38 -1.25 12.00
C LEU A 110 -6.32 -0.67 12.90
N LEU A 111 -5.62 0.39 12.46
CA LEU A 111 -4.59 1.04 13.26
C LEU A 111 -5.14 1.58 14.59
N LEU A 112 -6.34 2.17 14.59
CA LEU A 112 -7.01 2.62 15.81
C LEU A 112 -7.39 1.44 16.72
N ALA A 113 -7.83 0.31 16.16
CA ALA A 113 -8.13 -0.89 16.95
C ALA A 113 -6.87 -1.48 17.61
N THR A 114 -5.76 -1.54 16.88
CA THR A 114 -4.44 -1.96 17.39
C THR A 114 -3.97 -1.04 18.50
N LEU A 115 -4.14 0.28 18.33
CA LEU A 115 -3.82 1.26 19.36
C LEU A 115 -4.65 1.06 20.64
N TRP A 116 -5.95 0.79 20.50
CA TRP A 116 -6.80 0.46 21.64
C TRP A 116 -6.41 -0.83 22.34
N ARG A 117 -5.89 -1.83 21.62
CA ARG A 117 -5.29 -3.03 22.22
C ARG A 117 -4.09 -2.66 23.09
N HIS A 118 -3.16 -1.86 22.56
CA HIS A 118 -1.98 -1.40 23.30
C HIS A 118 -2.33 -0.59 24.55
N LEU A 119 -3.44 0.15 24.53
CA LEU A 119 -3.96 0.91 25.67
C LEU A 119 -4.80 0.07 26.65
N GLY A 120 -4.90 -1.25 26.46
CA GLY A 120 -5.71 -2.15 27.30
C GLY A 120 -7.22 -2.00 27.11
N ARG A 121 -7.67 -1.27 26.08
CA ARG A 121 -9.09 -1.01 25.77
C ARG A 121 -9.67 -2.10 24.85
N SER A 122 -9.43 -3.37 25.15
CA SER A 122 -9.78 -4.52 24.29
C SER A 122 -11.26 -4.58 23.89
N ARG A 123 -12.19 -4.21 24.79
CA ARG A 123 -13.63 -4.16 24.46
C ARG A 123 -13.99 -3.12 23.40
N GLN A 124 -13.21 -2.03 23.28
CA GLN A 124 -13.44 -1.00 22.26
C GLN A 124 -12.86 -1.47 20.92
N ALA A 125 -11.68 -2.09 20.95
CA ALA A 125 -11.04 -2.71 19.79
C ALA A 125 -11.95 -3.76 19.15
N VAL A 126 -12.43 -4.75 19.92
CA VAL A 126 -13.32 -5.82 19.41
C VAL A 126 -14.57 -5.24 18.74
N ARG A 127 -15.26 -4.29 19.40
CA ARG A 127 -16.48 -3.68 18.85
C ARG A 127 -16.22 -2.95 17.54
N ARG A 128 -15.05 -2.33 17.38
CA ARG A 128 -14.67 -1.65 16.14
C ARG A 128 -14.33 -2.64 15.04
N LEU A 129 -13.52 -3.66 15.33
CA LEU A 129 -13.16 -4.73 14.39
C LEU A 129 -14.40 -5.45 13.85
N GLN A 130 -15.34 -5.81 14.71
CA GLN A 130 -16.61 -6.41 14.30
C GLN A 130 -17.47 -5.50 13.42
N LYS A 131 -17.39 -4.18 13.62
CA LYS A 131 -18.12 -3.20 12.80
C LYS A 131 -17.49 -3.08 11.42
N ILE A 132 -16.16 -3.00 11.33
CA ILE A 132 -15.47 -2.84 10.05
C ILE A 132 -15.48 -4.13 9.23
N ALA A 133 -15.48 -5.31 9.88
CA ALA A 133 -15.59 -6.61 9.21
C ALA A 133 -16.86 -6.76 8.33
N ARG A 134 -17.88 -5.92 8.55
CA ARG A 134 -19.14 -5.93 7.80
C ARG A 134 -19.16 -4.98 6.60
N LEU A 135 -18.10 -4.21 6.39
CA LEU A 135 -17.99 -3.28 5.28
C LEU A 135 -17.44 -4.01 4.06
N GLU A 136 -17.95 -3.74 2.86
CA GLU A 136 -17.43 -4.33 1.62
C GLU A 136 -15.94 -4.02 1.41
N ALA A 137 -15.50 -2.82 1.81
CA ALA A 137 -14.08 -2.44 1.75
C ALA A 137 -13.16 -3.29 2.64
N ALA A 138 -13.72 -4.11 3.55
CA ALA A 138 -12.96 -4.96 4.44
C ALA A 138 -12.49 -6.27 3.81
N ASP A 139 -12.97 -6.64 2.61
CA ASP A 139 -12.59 -7.90 1.95
C ASP A 139 -11.08 -8.03 1.77
N LYS A 140 -10.41 -6.93 1.39
CA LYS A 140 -8.94 -6.88 1.25
C LYS A 140 -8.21 -7.09 2.59
N TRP A 141 -8.85 -6.70 3.69
CA TRP A 141 -8.27 -6.64 5.03
C TRP A 141 -8.84 -7.70 5.99
N HIS A 142 -9.56 -8.67 5.44
CA HIS A 142 -10.31 -9.66 6.21
C HIS A 142 -9.38 -10.48 7.11
N PHE A 143 -8.23 -10.90 6.55
CA PHE A 143 -7.22 -11.66 7.27
C PHE A 143 -6.66 -10.88 8.48
N GLU A 144 -6.34 -9.60 8.29
CA GLU A 144 -5.84 -8.72 9.35
C GLU A 144 -6.87 -8.52 10.46
N ILE A 145 -8.15 -8.33 10.08
CA ILE A 145 -9.26 -8.17 11.03
C ILE A 145 -9.45 -9.45 11.87
N GLU A 146 -9.48 -10.62 11.23
CA GLU A 146 -9.61 -11.91 11.92
C GLU A 146 -8.44 -12.16 12.86
N ARG A 147 -7.21 -11.90 12.38
CA ARG A 147 -5.99 -12.05 13.18
C ARG A 147 -6.03 -11.19 14.45
N GLU A 148 -6.40 -9.92 14.34
CA GLU A 148 -6.50 -9.05 15.51
C GLU A 148 -7.62 -9.46 16.47
N LEU A 149 -8.76 -9.96 15.96
CA LEU A 149 -9.80 -10.52 16.81
C LEU A 149 -9.32 -11.73 17.63
N GLN A 150 -8.57 -12.65 17.00
CA GLN A 150 -8.00 -13.82 17.67
C GLN A 150 -7.01 -13.44 18.77
N ILE A 151 -6.17 -12.43 18.52
CA ILE A 151 -5.22 -11.92 19.52
C ILE A 151 -5.97 -11.37 20.72
N LEU A 152 -7.00 -10.53 20.50
CA LEU A 152 -7.81 -9.96 21.56
C LEU A 152 -8.58 -11.01 22.37
N GLU A 153 -9.00 -12.10 21.74
CA GLU A 153 -9.65 -13.23 22.40
C GLU A 153 -8.67 -14.02 23.28
N THR A 154 -7.42 -14.20 22.80
CA THR A 154 -6.34 -14.82 23.57
C THR A 154 -5.96 -13.97 24.78
N ASP A 155 -5.77 -12.66 24.58
CA ASP A 155 -5.47 -11.69 25.65
C ASP A 155 -6.59 -11.65 26.71
N HIS A 156 -7.85 -11.82 26.29
CA HIS A 156 -8.99 -11.90 27.22
C HIS A 156 -9.00 -13.19 28.05
N ASN A 157 -8.60 -14.31 27.45
CA ASN A 157 -8.62 -15.64 28.06
C ASN A 157 -7.39 -15.94 28.94
N ASN A 158 -6.32 -15.14 28.85
CA ASN A 158 -5.13 -15.24 29.70
C ASN A 158 -4.95 -14.07 30.70
N PRO A 159 -5.89 -13.82 31.63
CA PRO A 159 -5.75 -12.75 32.63
C PRO A 159 -4.77 -13.10 33.78
N GLY A 160 -4.04 -14.23 33.72
CA GLY A 160 -3.46 -14.88 34.91
C GLY A 160 -1.93 -15.08 34.97
N GLU A 161 -1.17 -14.80 33.92
CA GLU A 161 0.27 -15.12 33.91
C GLU A 161 1.16 -14.09 34.64
N ASP A 162 0.64 -12.87 34.85
CA ASP A 162 1.34 -11.80 35.56
C ASP A 162 1.29 -11.95 37.10
N ALA A 163 0.44 -12.82 37.64
CA ALA A 163 0.34 -13.07 39.09
C ALA A 163 1.19 -14.26 39.57
N SER A 164 1.55 -15.20 38.69
CA SER A 164 2.30 -16.41 39.05
C SER A 164 3.82 -16.19 39.13
N SER A 165 4.34 -15.17 38.46
CA SER A 165 5.76 -14.83 38.45
C SER A 165 6.20 -14.00 39.67
N ALA A 166 5.28 -13.35 40.39
CA ALA A 166 5.57 -12.62 41.63
C ALA A 166 5.68 -13.50 42.89
N THR A 167 5.22 -14.75 42.83
CA THR A 167 5.16 -15.64 44.02
C THR A 167 6.32 -16.65 44.09
N THR A 168 7.10 -16.81 43.02
CA THR A 168 8.17 -17.83 42.97
C THR A 168 9.54 -17.32 43.43
N GLU A 169 9.71 -16.01 43.65
CA GLU A 169 10.98 -15.43 44.12
C GLU A 169 11.05 -15.24 45.65
N ALA A 170 10.09 -15.80 46.40
CA ALA A 170 10.01 -15.67 47.87
C ALA A 170 9.93 -17.02 48.63
N ALA A 171 10.43 -18.10 48.04
CA ALA A 171 10.53 -19.42 48.68
C ALA A 171 11.98 -19.91 48.79
#